data_AF-A0A6P3T904-F1
#
_entry.id   AF-A0A6P3T904-F1
#
_cell.length_a   1.000
_cell.length_b   1.000
_cell.length_c   1.000
_cell.angle_alpha   90.00
_cell.angle_beta   90.00
_cell.angle_gamma   90.00
#
_symmetry.space_group_name_H-M   'P 1'
#
loop_
_entity.id
_entity.type
_entity.pdbx_description
1 polymer ?
#
loop_
_entity_poly.entity_id
_entity_poly.type
_entity_poly.pdbx_seq_one_letter_code
_entity_poly.pdbx_strand_id
1 'polypeptide(L)'
;MRDPLTDCSYNKVYKNLKEFSQNGEDFCKQITSILQQRANLEINYAKGLQKLATKLSKTLQSTKKNCLASAWAWVSEGMKSAGDLHQKLGKAIELEAIKPAHQVLSAHEKKRKSLDNEVEKTANLVISNWNQQIKAKKKLMVSTKKHEALFHLVESSKQITTEKEKQKLLNKLKKSTEKLSKEDENYYQKNVASCSTRLKWENTLENCFQSILELEKERIQLLCNNLNQYSQHISVFGQTLTTCHTQIHCAISKIDIEKDIQALMEETTVSSTENKSEFLLTDYFEEDPKNAMSKERQTSSIKSKLLRLQKDIEKVSRDQEGLERMLRAYSSHSSFSDSESEKSTAALMDENSLKLDLLQANSYKLSSVLAELEQRPQPNHPCSNSIFKWKEKQQTHSSVRISRPVLTKRLENIVNRASSDGQRIPSPSSTASGVTQLGNGLCKALYSFQARQDDELDLEKGDIVTIYKKKDEGWWFGSLKGKKGHFPAAYVEELPSNAGNTASQA
;
A
#
# COMPACT_ATOMS: atom_id res chain seq x y z
N MET A 1 0.07 -63.19 30.15
CA MET A 1 -0.47 -64.02 29.04
C MET A 1 0.01 -63.40 27.75
N ARG A 2 0.40 -64.18 26.73
CA ARG A 2 0.77 -63.64 25.41
C ARG A 2 -0.45 -62.94 24.80
N ASP A 3 -0.28 -61.68 24.40
CA ASP A 3 -1.29 -60.93 23.65
C ASP A 3 -1.36 -61.51 22.21
N PRO A 4 -2.53 -61.97 21.74
CA PRO A 4 -2.67 -62.48 20.37
C PRO A 4 -2.58 -61.40 19.29
N LEU A 5 -2.54 -60.11 19.66
CA LEU A 5 -2.56 -58.97 18.72
C LEU A 5 -1.19 -58.33 18.47
N THR A 6 -0.18 -58.59 19.32
CA THR A 6 1.12 -57.89 19.30
C THR A 6 1.93 -58.14 18.04
N ASP A 7 1.95 -59.36 17.52
CA ASP A 7 2.74 -59.75 16.34
C ASP A 7 1.96 -59.58 15.02
N CYS A 8 0.78 -58.93 15.04
CA CYS A 8 -0.04 -58.74 13.84
C CYS A 8 0.47 -57.58 12.97
N SER A 9 0.94 -57.89 11.76
CA SER A 9 1.40 -56.89 10.77
C SER A 9 0.32 -55.86 10.43
N TYR A 10 -0.93 -56.28 10.21
CA TYR A 10 -2.05 -55.36 9.92
C TYR A 10 -2.27 -54.33 11.04
N ASN A 11 -2.21 -54.78 12.30
CA ASN A 11 -2.37 -53.91 13.46
C ASN A 11 -1.23 -52.90 13.58
N LYS A 12 0.01 -53.31 13.27
CA LYS A 12 1.17 -52.42 13.26
C LYS A 12 1.04 -51.36 12.16
N VAL A 13 0.67 -51.77 10.95
CA VAL A 13 0.46 -50.87 9.81
C VAL A 13 -0.65 -49.86 10.08
N TYR A 14 -1.80 -50.31 10.63
CA TYR A 14 -2.90 -49.44 11.04
C TYR A 14 -2.46 -48.39 12.08
N LYS A 15 -1.74 -48.80 13.13
CA LYS A 15 -1.24 -47.89 14.17
C LYS A 15 -0.28 -46.85 13.60
N ASN A 16 0.66 -47.25 12.74
CA ASN A 16 1.59 -46.34 12.09
C ASN A 16 0.87 -45.29 11.23
N LEU A 17 -0.13 -45.72 10.43
CA LEU A 17 -0.91 -44.78 9.62
C LEU A 17 -1.72 -43.81 10.49
N LYS A 18 -2.30 -44.31 11.59
CA LYS A 18 -3.05 -43.48 12.53
C LYS A 18 -2.16 -42.39 13.16
N GLU A 19 -0.95 -42.75 13.57
CA GLU A 19 0.03 -41.80 14.11
C GLU A 19 0.41 -40.75 13.05
N PHE A 20 0.66 -41.18 11.81
CA PHE A 20 0.93 -40.26 10.71
C PHE A 20 -0.24 -39.29 10.45
N SER A 21 -1.47 -39.80 10.40
CA SER A 21 -2.68 -38.99 10.22
C SER A 21 -2.88 -37.99 11.36
N GLN A 22 -2.58 -38.38 12.61
CA GLN A 22 -2.63 -37.48 13.77
C GLN A 22 -1.65 -36.31 13.63
N ASN A 23 -0.40 -36.61 13.25
CA ASN A 23 0.61 -35.57 12.98
C ASN A 23 0.15 -34.63 11.86
N GLY A 24 -0.48 -35.17 10.82
CA GLY A 24 -1.08 -34.40 9.74
C GLY A 24 -2.18 -33.45 10.20
N GLU A 25 -3.07 -33.91 11.07
CA GLU A 25 -4.11 -33.05 11.67
C GLU A 25 -3.49 -31.92 12.51
N ASP A 26 -2.50 -32.23 13.34
CA ASP A 26 -1.85 -31.23 14.19
C ASP A 26 -1.11 -30.18 13.35
N PHE A 27 -0.47 -30.59 12.26
CA PHE A 27 0.08 -29.66 11.28
C PHE A 27 -1.01 -28.76 10.66
N CYS A 28 -2.15 -29.33 10.25
CA CYS A 28 -3.25 -28.56 9.68
C CYS A 28 -3.82 -27.54 10.68
N LYS A 29 -3.93 -27.89 11.96
CA LYS A 29 -4.34 -26.98 13.03
C LYS A 29 -3.34 -25.83 13.20
N GLN A 30 -2.05 -26.12 13.19
CA GLN A 30 -1.01 -25.09 13.29
C GLN A 30 -1.06 -24.12 12.11
N ILE A 31 -1.16 -24.63 10.88
CA ILE A 31 -1.32 -23.79 9.67
C ILE A 31 -2.59 -22.93 9.78
N THR A 32 -3.70 -23.50 10.23
CA THR A 32 -4.96 -22.76 10.40
C THR A 32 -4.82 -21.62 11.43
N SER A 33 -4.12 -21.86 12.54
CA SER A 33 -3.80 -20.84 13.55
C SER A 33 -2.93 -19.72 12.97
N ILE A 34 -1.89 -20.07 12.20
CA ILE A 34 -1.03 -19.10 11.52
C ILE A 34 -1.84 -18.25 10.53
N LEU A 35 -2.70 -18.88 9.73
CA LEU A 35 -3.58 -18.18 8.80
C LEU A 35 -4.56 -17.26 9.52
N GLN A 36 -5.06 -17.64 10.69
CA GLN A 36 -5.92 -16.76 11.50
C GLN A 36 -5.18 -15.52 11.97
N GLN A 37 -3.95 -15.68 12.46
CA GLN A 37 -3.11 -14.54 12.83
C GLN A 37 -2.83 -13.65 11.62
N ARG A 38 -2.52 -14.25 10.46
CA ARG A 38 -2.31 -13.53 9.22
C ARG A 38 -3.55 -12.72 8.82
N ALA A 39 -4.74 -13.33 8.77
CA ALA A 39 -5.99 -12.64 8.45
C ALA A 39 -6.25 -11.46 9.39
N ASN A 40 -6.03 -11.64 10.70
CA ASN A 40 -6.19 -10.57 11.69
C ASN A 40 -5.26 -9.39 11.42
N LEU A 41 -3.99 -9.65 11.05
CA LEU A 41 -3.04 -8.60 10.69
C LEU A 41 -3.49 -7.81 9.47
N GLU A 42 -3.95 -8.50 8.42
CA GLU A 42 -4.46 -7.87 7.19
C GLU A 42 -5.66 -6.95 7.49
N ILE A 43 -6.62 -7.45 8.27
CA ILE A 43 -7.83 -6.69 8.64
C ILE A 43 -7.48 -5.47 9.49
N ASN A 44 -6.51 -5.59 10.41
CA ASN A 44 -6.09 -4.48 11.25
C ASN A 44 -5.34 -3.41 10.47
N TYR A 45 -4.43 -3.82 9.57
CA TYR A 45 -3.72 -2.90 8.69
C TYR A 45 -4.66 -2.16 7.74
N ALA A 46 -5.63 -2.87 7.16
CA ALA A 46 -6.71 -2.29 6.34
C ALA A 46 -7.44 -1.15 7.05
N LYS A 47 -7.87 -1.38 8.30
CA LYS A 47 -8.55 -0.34 9.11
C LYS A 47 -7.64 0.87 9.36
N GLY A 48 -6.34 0.65 9.57
CA GLY A 48 -5.35 1.72 9.72
C GLY A 48 -5.25 2.58 8.46
N LEU A 49 -5.06 1.95 7.31
CA LEU A 49 -4.99 2.63 6.01
C LEU A 49 -6.27 3.40 5.68
N GLN A 50 -7.44 2.79 5.85
CA GLN A 50 -8.72 3.45 5.57
C GLN A 50 -8.94 4.70 6.46
N LYS A 51 -8.51 4.65 7.73
CA LYS A 51 -8.55 5.82 8.62
C LYS A 51 -7.64 6.94 8.14
N LEU A 52 -6.41 6.62 7.71
CA LEU A 52 -5.47 7.61 7.20
C LEU A 52 -5.96 8.22 5.89
N ALA A 53 -6.44 7.39 4.95
CA ALA A 53 -7.06 7.86 3.70
C ALA A 53 -8.23 8.81 3.99
N THR A 54 -9.14 8.43 4.89
CA THR A 54 -10.27 9.30 5.27
C THR A 54 -9.81 10.63 5.87
N LYS A 55 -8.77 10.62 6.70
CA LYS A 55 -8.20 11.84 7.28
C LYS A 55 -7.61 12.75 6.20
N LEU A 56 -6.80 12.20 5.29
CA LEU A 56 -6.21 12.95 4.18
C LEU A 56 -7.29 13.52 3.24
N SER A 57 -8.28 12.72 2.85
CA SER A 57 -9.40 13.18 2.03
C SER A 57 -10.17 14.34 2.67
N LYS A 58 -10.39 14.32 3.99
CA LYS A 58 -11.02 15.44 4.71
C LYS A 58 -10.15 16.70 4.69
N THR A 59 -8.84 16.58 4.90
CA THR A 59 -7.90 17.71 4.79
C THR A 59 -7.91 18.31 3.38
N LEU A 60 -8.02 17.48 2.36
CA LEU A 60 -8.10 17.93 0.97
C LEU A 60 -9.43 18.61 0.62
N GLN A 61 -10.54 18.24 1.28
CA GLN A 61 -11.84 18.91 1.09
C GLN A 61 -11.84 20.37 1.56
N SER A 62 -11.10 20.67 2.65
CA SER A 62 -10.90 22.05 3.12
C SER A 62 -9.83 22.80 2.32
N THR A 63 -9.09 22.11 1.46
CA THR A 63 -8.04 22.71 0.63
C THR A 63 -8.63 23.11 -0.72
N LYS A 64 -8.27 24.30 -1.19
CA LYS A 64 -8.65 24.74 -2.53
C LYS A 64 -8.11 23.78 -3.60
N LYS A 65 -8.93 23.46 -4.59
CA LYS A 65 -8.54 22.53 -5.65
C LYS A 65 -7.44 23.13 -6.51
N ASN A 66 -6.32 22.43 -6.56
CA ASN A 66 -5.18 22.76 -7.41
C ASN A 66 -4.47 21.44 -7.84
N CYS A 67 -3.44 21.52 -8.68
CA CYS A 67 -2.80 20.30 -9.19
C CYS A 67 -2.10 19.52 -8.06
N LEU A 68 -1.51 20.20 -7.08
CA LEU A 68 -0.88 19.57 -5.92
C LEU A 68 -1.89 18.81 -5.05
N ALA A 69 -3.02 19.43 -4.71
CA ALA A 69 -4.12 18.81 -3.96
C ALA A 69 -4.73 17.64 -4.73
N SER A 70 -4.77 17.73 -6.06
CA SER A 70 -5.22 16.63 -6.93
C SER A 70 -4.27 15.44 -6.89
N ALA A 71 -2.95 15.66 -6.87
CA ALA A 71 -1.96 14.60 -6.71
C ALA A 71 -2.05 13.92 -5.33
N TRP A 72 -2.22 14.70 -4.26
CA TRP A 72 -2.46 14.17 -2.91
C TRP A 72 -3.79 13.40 -2.80
N ALA A 73 -4.81 13.75 -3.58
CA ALA A 73 -6.06 12.99 -3.63
C ALA A 73 -5.83 11.56 -4.14
N TRP A 74 -4.93 11.35 -5.11
CA TRP A 74 -4.56 10.02 -5.58
C TRP A 74 -3.81 9.21 -4.53
N VAL A 75 -2.99 9.86 -3.69
CA VAL A 75 -2.36 9.19 -2.54
C VAL A 75 -3.42 8.69 -1.55
N SER A 76 -4.45 9.49 -1.29
CA SER A 76 -5.59 9.10 -0.45
C SER A 76 -6.36 7.91 -1.04
N GLU A 77 -6.69 7.96 -2.33
CA GLU A 77 -7.41 6.88 -3.01
C GLU A 77 -6.56 5.60 -3.10
N GLY A 78 -5.23 5.73 -3.26
CA GLY A 78 -4.30 4.60 -3.21
C GLY A 78 -4.28 3.93 -1.83
N MET A 79 -4.23 4.70 -0.75
CA MET A 79 -4.33 4.15 0.62
C MET A 79 -5.67 3.45 0.85
N LYS A 80 -6.77 4.02 0.37
CA LYS A 80 -8.11 3.43 0.48
C LYS A 80 -8.19 2.11 -0.30
N SER A 81 -7.74 2.10 -1.54
CA SER A 81 -7.70 0.91 -2.41
C SER A 81 -6.84 -0.20 -1.82
N ALA A 82 -5.65 0.12 -1.31
CA ALA A 82 -4.80 -0.81 -0.59
C ALA A 82 -5.49 -1.35 0.67
N GLY A 83 -6.12 -0.48 1.46
CA GLY A 83 -6.89 -0.88 2.64
C GLY A 83 -8.03 -1.85 2.33
N ASP A 84 -8.82 -1.57 1.29
CA ASP A 84 -9.90 -2.47 0.84
C ASP A 84 -9.37 -3.83 0.39
N LEU A 85 -8.19 -3.84 -0.24
CA LEU A 85 -7.56 -5.07 -0.70
C LEU A 85 -7.01 -5.93 0.45
N HIS A 86 -6.35 -5.31 1.44
CA HIS A 86 -5.96 -5.99 2.67
C HIS A 86 -7.20 -6.57 3.40
N GLN A 87 -8.31 -5.81 3.45
CA GLN A 87 -9.54 -6.30 4.04
C GLN A 87 -10.11 -7.51 3.27
N LYS A 88 -10.08 -7.48 1.94
CA LYS A 88 -10.50 -8.60 1.09
C LYS A 88 -9.61 -9.82 1.30
N LEU A 89 -8.28 -9.65 1.31
CA LEU A 89 -7.32 -10.73 1.55
C LEU A 89 -7.55 -11.39 2.91
N GLY A 90 -7.70 -10.59 3.98
CA GLY A 90 -7.97 -11.12 5.32
C GLY A 90 -9.26 -11.93 5.37
N LYS A 91 -10.35 -11.42 4.79
CA LYS A 91 -11.64 -12.13 4.71
C LYS A 91 -11.57 -13.39 3.84
N ALA A 92 -10.83 -13.35 2.73
CA ALA A 92 -10.66 -14.50 1.86
C ALA A 92 -9.92 -15.63 2.59
N ILE A 93 -8.85 -15.32 3.34
CA ILE A 93 -8.16 -16.31 4.18
C ILE A 93 -9.12 -16.94 5.20
N GLU A 94 -9.97 -16.14 5.86
CA GLU A 94 -10.97 -16.64 6.81
C GLU A 94 -12.01 -17.56 6.17
N LEU A 95 -12.57 -17.15 5.04
CA LEU A 95 -13.70 -17.82 4.41
C LEU A 95 -13.30 -19.02 3.55
N GLU A 96 -12.16 -18.94 2.86
CA GLU A 96 -11.74 -19.91 1.85
C GLU A 96 -10.72 -20.92 2.39
N ALA A 97 -9.92 -20.55 3.41
CA ALA A 97 -8.92 -21.46 3.97
C ALA A 97 -9.29 -21.94 5.40
N ILE A 98 -9.53 -21.00 6.33
CA ILE A 98 -9.72 -21.32 7.76
C ILE A 98 -11.03 -22.06 8.00
N LYS A 99 -12.14 -21.53 7.48
CA LYS A 99 -13.47 -22.13 7.70
C LYS A 99 -13.58 -23.55 7.12
N PRO A 100 -13.14 -23.83 5.87
CA PRO A 100 -13.13 -25.19 5.35
C PRO A 100 -12.21 -26.13 6.13
N ALA A 101 -11.03 -25.66 6.56
CA ALA A 101 -10.13 -26.47 7.38
C ALA A 101 -10.77 -26.93 8.70
N HIS A 102 -11.44 -26.02 9.42
CA HIS A 102 -12.16 -26.41 10.64
C HIS A 102 -13.29 -27.41 10.37
N GLN A 103 -14.01 -27.27 9.26
CA GLN A 103 -15.09 -28.19 8.88
C GLN A 103 -14.55 -29.59 8.59
N VAL A 104 -13.51 -29.69 7.76
CA VAL A 104 -12.85 -30.97 7.41
C VAL A 104 -12.27 -31.64 8.65
N LEU A 105 -11.53 -30.91 9.49
CA LEU A 105 -10.96 -31.45 10.72
C LEU A 105 -12.03 -31.97 11.69
N SER A 106 -13.14 -31.24 11.84
CA SER A 106 -14.26 -31.70 12.67
C SER A 106 -14.91 -32.99 12.13
N ALA A 107 -15.05 -33.10 10.81
CA ALA A 107 -15.58 -34.30 10.17
C ALA A 107 -14.62 -35.49 10.31
N HIS A 108 -13.32 -35.26 10.13
CA HIS A 108 -12.27 -36.27 10.28
C HIS A 108 -12.22 -36.83 11.69
N GLU A 109 -12.27 -35.98 12.71
CA GLU A 109 -12.28 -36.39 14.12
C GLU A 109 -13.47 -37.31 14.45
N LYS A 110 -14.67 -36.98 13.95
CA LYS A 110 -15.87 -37.83 14.12
C LYS A 110 -15.70 -39.18 13.43
N LYS A 111 -15.19 -39.18 12.19
CA LYS A 111 -14.98 -40.42 11.44
C LYS A 111 -13.95 -41.31 12.10
N ARG A 112 -12.82 -40.75 12.56
CA ARG A 112 -11.73 -41.49 13.22
C ARG A 112 -12.21 -42.15 14.52
N LYS A 113 -12.97 -41.44 15.35
CA LYS A 113 -13.60 -42.04 16.56
C LYS A 113 -14.47 -43.24 16.23
N SER A 114 -15.26 -43.17 15.16
CA SER A 114 -16.08 -44.30 14.72
C SER A 114 -15.22 -45.50 14.30
N LEU A 115 -14.13 -45.27 13.56
CA LEU A 115 -13.22 -46.32 13.11
C LEU A 115 -12.50 -46.98 14.29
N ASP A 116 -12.00 -46.18 15.24
CA ASP A 116 -11.33 -46.67 16.43
C ASP A 116 -12.23 -47.57 17.28
N ASN A 117 -13.49 -47.18 17.47
CA ASN A 117 -14.47 -47.99 18.19
C ASN A 117 -14.73 -49.34 17.50
N GLU A 118 -14.72 -49.38 16.17
CA GLU A 118 -14.92 -50.61 15.40
C GLU A 118 -13.73 -51.56 15.52
N VAL A 119 -12.51 -51.03 15.42
CA VAL A 119 -11.27 -51.78 15.62
C VAL A 119 -11.17 -52.31 17.04
N GLU A 120 -11.50 -51.50 18.05
CA GLU A 120 -11.48 -51.93 19.45
C GLU A 120 -12.51 -53.04 19.72
N LYS A 121 -13.73 -52.88 19.22
CA LYS A 121 -14.79 -53.89 19.37
C LYS A 121 -14.39 -55.24 18.77
N THR A 122 -13.82 -55.24 17.57
CA THR A 122 -13.41 -56.47 16.89
C THR A 122 -12.14 -57.08 17.50
N ALA A 123 -11.18 -56.27 17.96
CA ALA A 123 -10.01 -56.72 18.71
C ALA A 123 -10.40 -57.43 20.02
N ASN A 124 -11.37 -56.88 20.76
CA ASN A 124 -11.88 -57.46 22.01
C ASN A 124 -12.51 -58.85 21.78
N LEU A 125 -13.15 -59.08 20.62
CA LEU A 125 -13.67 -60.40 20.26
C LEU A 125 -12.54 -61.43 20.04
N VAL A 126 -11.44 -61.02 19.40
CA VAL A 126 -10.25 -61.88 19.21
C VAL A 126 -9.65 -62.26 20.55
N ILE A 127 -9.47 -61.29 21.46
CA ILE A 127 -8.93 -61.53 22.80
C ILE A 127 -9.84 -62.47 23.61
N SER A 128 -11.16 -62.24 23.57
CA SER A 128 -12.14 -63.09 24.24
C SER A 128 -12.11 -64.52 23.71
N ASN A 129 -12.08 -64.70 22.38
CA ASN A 129 -11.99 -66.01 21.76
C ASN A 129 -10.69 -66.74 22.16
N TRP A 130 -9.54 -66.06 22.08
CA TRP A 130 -8.24 -66.60 22.51
C TRP A 130 -8.24 -67.11 23.96
N ASN A 131 -8.83 -66.34 24.88
CA ASN A 131 -8.95 -66.74 26.27
C ASN A 131 -9.84 -67.98 26.45
N GLN A 132 -10.93 -68.08 25.69
CA GLN A 132 -11.79 -69.26 25.69
C GLN A 132 -11.09 -70.50 25.14
N GLN A 133 -10.28 -70.36 24.09
CA GLN A 133 -9.46 -71.45 23.53
C GLN A 133 -8.47 -71.98 24.57
N ILE A 134 -7.74 -71.09 25.25
CA ILE A 134 -6.79 -71.50 26.30
C ILE A 134 -7.51 -72.22 27.43
N LYS A 135 -8.69 -71.73 27.85
CA LYS A 135 -9.49 -72.37 28.90
C LYS A 135 -9.96 -73.77 28.48
N ALA A 136 -10.45 -73.93 27.24
CA ALA A 136 -10.87 -75.22 26.70
C ALA A 136 -9.70 -76.19 26.56
N LYS A 137 -8.54 -75.73 26.04
CA LYS A 137 -7.30 -76.51 25.95
C LYS A 137 -6.84 -77.03 27.31
N LYS A 138 -6.81 -76.17 28.33
CA LYS A 138 -6.44 -76.57 29.70
C LYS A 138 -7.39 -77.63 30.25
N LYS A 139 -8.71 -77.47 30.02
CA LYS A 139 -9.72 -78.43 30.47
C LYS A 139 -9.53 -79.80 29.80
N LEU A 140 -9.38 -79.80 28.47
CA LEU A 140 -9.10 -81.01 27.69
C LEU A 140 -7.83 -81.72 28.19
N MET A 141 -6.74 -80.99 28.40
CA MET A 141 -5.48 -81.55 28.89
C MET A 141 -5.65 -82.25 30.25
N VAL A 142 -6.40 -81.63 31.17
CA VAL A 142 -6.67 -82.21 32.49
C VAL A 142 -7.51 -83.48 32.38
N SER A 143 -8.56 -83.49 31.55
CA SER A 143 -9.38 -84.69 31.37
C SER A 143 -8.63 -85.79 30.63
N THR A 144 -7.76 -85.46 29.68
CA THR A 144 -6.89 -86.41 28.99
C THR A 144 -5.95 -87.11 29.98
N LYS A 145 -5.27 -86.34 30.85
CA LYS A 145 -4.41 -86.92 31.91
C LYS A 145 -5.17 -87.85 32.85
N LYS A 146 -6.40 -87.47 33.25
CA LYS A 146 -7.25 -88.31 34.10
C LYS A 146 -7.72 -89.57 33.38
N HIS A 147 -8.04 -89.47 32.09
CA HIS A 147 -8.44 -90.61 31.27
C HIS A 147 -7.30 -91.61 31.15
N GLU A 148 -6.08 -91.13 30.84
CA GLU A 148 -4.90 -91.97 30.67
C GLU A 148 -4.54 -92.72 31.96
N ALA A 149 -4.54 -92.02 33.11
CA ALA A 149 -4.33 -92.64 34.40
C ALA A 149 -5.38 -93.73 34.71
N LEU A 150 -6.65 -93.48 34.35
CA LEU A 150 -7.72 -94.46 34.53
C LEU A 150 -7.57 -95.65 33.57
N PHE A 151 -7.14 -95.40 32.33
CA PHE A 151 -6.86 -96.44 31.34
C PHE A 151 -5.75 -97.38 31.81
N HIS A 152 -4.61 -96.84 32.27
CA HIS A 152 -3.52 -97.63 32.85
C HIS A 152 -3.95 -98.43 34.08
N LEU A 153 -4.78 -97.84 34.95
CA LEU A 153 -5.35 -98.56 36.09
C LEU A 153 -6.21 -99.75 35.62
N VAL A 154 -7.06 -99.56 34.61
CA VAL A 154 -7.88 -100.65 34.05
C VAL A 154 -6.99 -101.73 33.44
N GLU A 155 -5.96 -101.37 32.69
CA GLU A 155 -4.99 -102.31 32.08
C GLU A 155 -4.26 -103.16 33.11
N SER A 156 -3.68 -102.53 34.13
CA SER A 156 -2.95 -103.23 35.20
C SER A 156 -3.85 -104.10 36.08
N SER A 157 -5.15 -103.80 36.14
CA SER A 157 -6.13 -104.55 36.93
C SER A 157 -6.68 -105.81 36.23
N LYS A 158 -6.35 -106.04 34.94
CA LYS A 158 -6.94 -107.08 34.09
C LYS A 158 -6.76 -108.51 34.62
N GLN A 159 -5.69 -108.81 35.37
CA GLN A 159 -5.42 -110.15 35.92
C GLN A 159 -5.84 -110.35 37.39
N ILE A 160 -6.23 -109.30 38.13
CA ILE A 160 -6.25 -109.33 39.62
C ILE A 160 -7.65 -109.02 40.22
N THR A 161 -8.63 -108.58 39.43
CA THR A 161 -9.90 -108.05 39.95
C THR A 161 -11.11 -108.96 39.71
N THR A 162 -12.12 -108.85 40.58
CA THR A 162 -13.40 -109.58 40.43
C THR A 162 -14.19 -109.06 39.23
N GLU A 163 -15.04 -109.90 38.61
CA GLU A 163 -15.81 -109.51 37.41
C GLU A 163 -16.68 -108.25 37.64
N LYS A 164 -17.21 -108.09 38.86
CA LYS A 164 -18.00 -106.92 39.26
C LYS A 164 -17.16 -105.63 39.33
N GLU A 165 -15.91 -105.73 39.78
CA GLU A 165 -14.96 -104.60 39.84
C GLU A 165 -14.45 -104.21 38.46
N LYS A 166 -14.16 -105.22 37.63
CA LYS A 166 -13.81 -105.05 36.21
C LYS A 166 -14.90 -104.30 35.46
N GLN A 167 -16.17 -104.70 35.62
CA GLN A 167 -17.30 -104.00 35.00
C GLN A 167 -17.43 -102.55 35.50
N LYS A 168 -17.18 -102.29 36.79
CA LYS A 168 -17.19 -100.92 37.36
C LYS A 168 -16.09 -100.04 36.77
N LEU A 169 -14.88 -100.58 36.58
CA LEU A 169 -13.76 -99.87 35.97
C LEU A 169 -14.01 -99.58 34.49
N LEU A 170 -14.53 -100.55 33.73
CA LEU A 170 -14.91 -100.35 32.32
C LEU A 170 -16.01 -99.29 32.17
N ASN A 171 -17.01 -99.27 33.06
CA ASN A 171 -18.05 -98.23 33.07
C ASN A 171 -17.46 -96.83 33.37
N LYS A 172 -16.49 -96.72 34.27
CA LYS A 172 -15.77 -95.45 34.53
C LYS A 172 -14.95 -95.02 33.32
N LEU A 173 -14.29 -95.96 32.64
CA LEU A 173 -13.51 -95.70 31.44
C LEU A 173 -14.39 -95.18 30.32
N LYS A 174 -15.53 -95.83 30.05
CA LYS A 174 -16.53 -95.38 29.07
C LYS A 174 -16.99 -93.94 29.32
N LYS A 175 -17.38 -93.61 30.57
CA LYS A 175 -17.78 -92.24 30.95
C LYS A 175 -16.64 -91.23 30.76
N SER A 176 -15.39 -91.65 31.01
CA SER A 176 -14.22 -90.81 30.79
C SER A 176 -13.98 -90.56 29.29
N THR A 177 -14.15 -91.57 28.43
CA THR A 177 -14.04 -91.44 26.96
C THR A 177 -15.11 -90.49 26.41
N GLU A 178 -16.37 -90.65 26.83
CA GLU A 178 -17.47 -89.76 26.43
C GLU A 178 -17.21 -88.30 26.85
N LYS A 179 -16.70 -88.09 28.07
CA LYS A 179 -16.31 -86.76 28.54
C LYS A 179 -15.15 -86.18 27.73
N LEU A 180 -14.15 -87.00 27.41
CA LEU A 180 -12.99 -86.59 26.62
C LEU A 180 -13.42 -86.14 25.22
N SER A 181 -14.25 -86.94 24.53
CA SER A 181 -14.80 -86.60 23.21
C SER A 181 -15.58 -85.27 23.23
N LYS A 182 -16.40 -85.01 24.25
CA LYS A 182 -17.11 -83.73 24.39
C LYS A 182 -16.18 -82.54 24.61
N GLU A 183 -15.11 -82.72 25.40
CA GLU A 183 -14.15 -81.65 25.67
C GLU A 183 -13.25 -81.36 24.47
N ASP A 184 -12.91 -82.41 23.71
CA ASP A 184 -12.15 -82.33 22.45
C ASP A 184 -12.94 -81.56 21.38
N GLU A 185 -14.19 -81.97 21.13
CA GLU A 185 -15.08 -81.29 20.19
C GLU A 185 -15.27 -79.81 20.58
N ASN A 186 -15.48 -79.51 21.86
CA ASN A 186 -15.60 -78.12 22.32
C ASN A 186 -14.29 -77.31 22.13
N TYR A 187 -13.11 -77.92 22.29
CA TYR A 187 -11.85 -77.24 21.98
C TYR A 187 -11.68 -77.02 20.48
N TYR A 188 -11.98 -78.04 19.67
CA TYR A 188 -11.93 -77.99 18.21
C TYR A 188 -12.83 -76.88 17.65
N GLN A 189 -14.10 -76.83 18.06
CA GLN A 189 -15.05 -75.79 17.65
C GLN A 189 -14.56 -74.37 17.99
N LYS A 190 -13.97 -74.17 19.17
CA LYS A 190 -13.37 -72.88 19.55
C LYS A 190 -12.14 -72.53 18.71
N ASN A 191 -11.40 -73.54 18.24
CA ASN A 191 -10.25 -73.37 17.36
C ASN A 191 -10.68 -72.99 15.94
N VAL A 192 -11.66 -73.69 15.37
CA VAL A 192 -12.23 -73.34 14.06
C VAL A 192 -12.85 -71.93 14.09
N ALA A 193 -13.60 -71.59 15.14
CA ALA A 193 -14.20 -70.26 15.29
C ALA A 193 -13.18 -69.11 15.40
N SER A 194 -11.94 -69.38 15.83
CA SER A 194 -10.92 -68.33 15.92
C SER A 194 -10.45 -67.85 14.56
N CYS A 195 -10.43 -68.73 13.55
CA CYS A 195 -10.07 -68.35 12.18
C CYS A 195 -11.05 -67.29 11.66
N SER A 196 -12.37 -67.53 11.81
CA SER A 196 -13.40 -66.58 11.41
C SER A 196 -13.32 -65.26 12.21
N THR A 197 -13.10 -65.35 13.52
CA THR A 197 -12.98 -64.16 14.39
C THR A 197 -11.76 -63.32 14.03
N ARG A 198 -10.63 -63.96 13.74
CA ARG A 198 -9.39 -63.30 13.35
C ARG A 198 -9.51 -62.60 12.00
N LEU A 199 -10.03 -63.30 10.99
CA LEU A 199 -10.22 -62.74 9.65
C LEU A 199 -11.15 -61.52 9.66
N LYS A 200 -12.22 -61.56 10.48
CA LYS A 200 -13.11 -60.40 10.65
C LYS A 200 -12.37 -59.17 11.19
N TRP A 201 -11.51 -59.35 12.19
CA TRP A 201 -10.70 -58.25 12.72
C TRP A 201 -9.68 -57.72 11.70
N GLU A 202 -9.02 -58.61 10.95
CA GLU A 202 -8.07 -58.22 9.89
C GLU A 202 -8.77 -57.42 8.78
N ASN A 203 -9.95 -57.85 8.32
CA ASN A 203 -10.75 -57.10 7.35
C ASN A 203 -11.20 -55.74 7.89
N THR A 204 -11.58 -55.66 9.18
CA THR A 204 -11.90 -54.38 9.82
C THR A 204 -10.69 -53.44 9.83
N LEU A 205 -9.49 -53.94 10.14
CA LEU A 205 -8.26 -53.15 10.11
C LEU A 205 -7.96 -52.64 8.69
N GLU A 206 -8.11 -53.48 7.67
CA GLU A 206 -7.91 -53.10 6.26
C GLU A 206 -8.89 -52.00 5.82
N ASN A 207 -10.17 -52.15 6.13
CA ASN A 207 -11.19 -51.15 5.83
C ASN A 207 -10.94 -49.82 6.55
N CYS A 208 -10.51 -49.88 7.82
CA CYS A 208 -10.18 -48.68 8.59
C CYS A 208 -8.90 -48.01 8.06
N PHE A 209 -7.91 -48.79 7.65
CA PHE A 209 -6.70 -48.30 7.01
C PHE A 209 -7.03 -47.53 5.72
N GLN A 210 -7.83 -48.11 4.83
CA GLN A 210 -8.26 -47.43 3.60
C GLN A 210 -9.06 -46.16 3.91
N SER A 211 -9.93 -46.21 4.93
CA SER A 211 -10.69 -45.03 5.35
C SER A 211 -9.77 -43.90 5.84
N ILE A 212 -8.73 -44.20 6.64
CA ILE A 212 -7.77 -43.19 7.11
C ILE A 212 -6.95 -42.63 5.93
N LEU A 213 -6.57 -43.46 4.95
CA LEU A 213 -5.89 -42.99 3.74
C LEU A 213 -6.73 -41.96 2.96
N GLU A 214 -8.03 -42.21 2.81
CA GLU A 214 -8.91 -41.25 2.11
C GLU A 214 -9.05 -39.93 2.89
N LEU A 215 -9.14 -39.98 4.23
CA LEU A 215 -9.13 -38.76 5.06
C LEU A 215 -7.82 -38.00 4.87
N GLU A 216 -6.68 -38.70 4.84
CA GLU A 216 -5.38 -38.08 4.66
C GLU A 216 -5.23 -37.43 3.27
N LYS A 217 -5.75 -38.08 2.23
CA LYS A 217 -5.81 -37.53 0.87
C LYS A 217 -6.68 -36.26 0.82
N GLU A 218 -7.85 -36.27 1.45
CA GLU A 218 -8.73 -35.09 1.54
C GLU A 218 -8.02 -33.93 2.24
N ARG A 219 -7.32 -34.19 3.35
CA ARG A 219 -6.55 -33.18 4.10
C ARG A 219 -5.42 -32.58 3.27
N ILE A 220 -4.66 -33.40 2.57
CA ILE A 220 -3.58 -32.94 1.68
C ILE A 220 -4.16 -32.09 0.55
N GLN A 221 -5.24 -32.53 -0.09
CA GLN A 221 -5.89 -31.78 -1.16
C GLN A 221 -6.40 -30.42 -0.68
N LEU A 222 -7.00 -30.37 0.52
CA LEU A 222 -7.42 -29.12 1.16
C LEU A 222 -6.22 -28.16 1.33
N LEU A 223 -5.11 -28.63 1.89
CA LEU A 223 -3.92 -27.80 2.10
C LEU A 223 -3.32 -27.29 0.78
N CYS A 224 -3.28 -28.14 -0.26
CA CYS A 224 -2.87 -27.73 -1.60
C CYS A 224 -3.80 -26.65 -2.19
N ASN A 225 -5.12 -26.81 -2.05
CA ASN A 225 -6.09 -25.83 -2.52
C ASN A 225 -5.92 -24.49 -1.79
N ASN A 226 -5.73 -24.53 -0.47
CA ASN A 226 -5.50 -23.32 0.33
C ASN A 226 -4.24 -22.58 -0.12
N LEU A 227 -3.14 -23.30 -0.42
CA LEU A 227 -1.90 -22.70 -0.92
C LEU A 227 -2.08 -22.05 -2.29
N ASN A 228 -2.79 -22.72 -3.21
CA ASN A 228 -3.08 -22.17 -4.53
C ASN A 228 -3.93 -20.90 -4.46
N GLN A 229 -4.99 -20.91 -3.67
CA GLN A 229 -5.83 -19.74 -3.46
C GLN A 229 -5.04 -18.60 -2.82
N TYR A 230 -4.24 -18.90 -1.80
CA TYR A 230 -3.38 -17.91 -1.17
C TYR A 230 -2.42 -17.25 -2.18
N SER A 231 -1.78 -18.05 -3.04
CA SER A 231 -0.90 -17.55 -4.10
C SER A 231 -1.65 -16.62 -5.08
N GLN A 232 -2.85 -16.99 -5.50
CA GLN A 232 -3.69 -16.17 -6.38
C GLN A 232 -4.05 -14.83 -5.72
N HIS A 233 -4.47 -14.84 -4.45
CA HIS A 233 -4.78 -13.62 -3.72
C HIS A 233 -3.58 -12.69 -3.60
N ILE A 234 -2.38 -13.22 -3.34
CA ILE A 234 -1.14 -12.42 -3.28
C ILE A 234 -0.77 -11.84 -4.65
N SER A 235 -1.01 -12.56 -5.75
CA SER A 235 -0.76 -12.05 -7.10
C SER A 235 -1.66 -10.86 -7.43
N VAL A 236 -2.98 -10.99 -7.19
CA VAL A 236 -3.95 -9.89 -7.37
C VAL A 236 -3.62 -8.71 -6.47
N PHE A 237 -3.14 -9.00 -5.25
CA PHE A 237 -2.69 -7.99 -4.31
C PHE A 237 -1.56 -7.12 -4.90
N GLY A 238 -0.52 -7.75 -5.45
CA GLY A 238 0.61 -7.04 -6.07
C GLY A 238 0.24 -6.20 -7.28
N GLN A 239 -0.66 -6.69 -8.14
CA GLN A 239 -1.11 -5.95 -9.33
C GLN A 239 -1.85 -4.66 -8.97
N THR A 240 -2.65 -4.68 -7.90
CA THR A 240 -3.38 -3.50 -7.44
C THR A 240 -2.46 -2.45 -6.85
N LEU A 241 -1.44 -2.85 -6.06
CA LEU A 241 -0.45 -1.91 -5.54
C LEU A 241 0.32 -1.22 -6.67
N THR A 242 0.70 -1.97 -7.69
CA THR A 242 1.35 -1.45 -8.90
C THR A 242 0.47 -0.42 -9.61
N THR A 243 -0.83 -0.70 -9.71
CA THR A 243 -1.80 0.23 -10.29
C THR A 243 -1.92 1.52 -9.48
N CYS A 244 -2.02 1.43 -8.16
CA CYS A 244 -2.07 2.59 -7.27
C CYS A 244 -0.81 3.46 -7.40
N HIS A 245 0.36 2.82 -7.40
CA HIS A 245 1.63 3.52 -7.59
C HIS A 245 1.68 4.27 -8.94
N THR A 246 1.26 3.61 -10.02
CA THR A 246 1.21 4.20 -11.37
C THR A 246 0.30 5.42 -11.42
N GLN A 247 -0.87 5.37 -10.77
CA GLN A 247 -1.81 6.50 -10.71
C GLN A 247 -1.21 7.71 -9.98
N ILE A 248 -0.54 7.47 -8.84
CA ILE A 248 0.15 8.52 -8.08
C ILE A 248 1.27 9.13 -8.92
N HIS A 249 2.10 8.31 -9.56
CA HIS A 249 3.18 8.78 -10.42
C HIS A 249 2.66 9.64 -11.59
N CYS A 250 1.59 9.19 -12.26
CA CYS A 250 0.91 9.96 -13.30
C CYS A 250 0.38 11.30 -12.77
N ALA A 251 -0.15 11.35 -11.55
CA ALA A 251 -0.63 12.60 -10.96
C ALA A 251 0.51 13.56 -10.64
N ILE A 252 1.64 13.05 -10.14
CA ILE A 252 2.87 13.84 -9.89
C ILE A 252 3.38 14.46 -11.19
N SER A 253 3.40 13.70 -12.30
CA SER A 253 3.86 14.21 -13.60
C SER A 253 3.02 15.35 -14.17
N LYS A 254 1.81 15.55 -13.64
CA LYS A 254 0.87 16.61 -14.06
C LYS A 254 0.89 17.84 -13.13
N ILE A 255 1.77 17.86 -12.13
CA ILE A 255 1.91 19.02 -11.25
C ILE A 255 2.56 20.16 -12.05
N ASP A 256 1.88 21.29 -12.07
CA ASP A 256 2.30 22.53 -12.73
C ASP A 256 2.17 23.67 -11.72
N ILE A 257 3.31 24.10 -11.20
CA ILE A 257 3.39 25.12 -10.14
C ILE A 257 2.89 26.46 -10.68
N GLU A 258 3.24 26.82 -11.91
CA GLU A 258 2.87 28.10 -12.50
C GLU A 258 1.37 28.20 -12.70
N LYS A 259 0.74 27.11 -13.15
CA LYS A 259 -0.71 27.02 -13.27
C LYS A 259 -1.42 27.18 -11.91
N ASP A 260 -0.87 26.58 -10.85
CA ASP A 260 -1.42 26.70 -9.50
C ASP A 260 -1.26 28.12 -8.94
N ILE A 261 -0.13 28.78 -9.19
CA ILE A 261 0.11 30.18 -8.79
C ILE A 261 -0.83 31.12 -9.57
N GLN A 262 -1.01 30.90 -10.87
CA GLN A 262 -1.94 31.69 -11.68
C GLN A 262 -3.37 31.59 -11.15
N ALA A 263 -3.85 30.39 -10.83
CA ALA A 263 -5.17 30.18 -10.23
C ALA A 263 -5.30 30.80 -8.82
N LEU A 264 -4.20 30.89 -8.07
CA LEU A 264 -4.17 31.60 -6.79
C LEU A 264 -4.30 33.11 -7.01
N MET A 265 -3.57 33.65 -7.98
CA MET A 265 -3.60 35.08 -8.32
C MET A 265 -5.00 35.51 -8.77
N GLU A 266 -5.61 34.78 -9.70
CA GLU A 266 -6.96 35.07 -10.23
C GLU A 266 -8.03 35.15 -9.12
N GLU A 267 -7.96 34.28 -8.12
CA GLU A 267 -8.91 34.30 -7.00
C GLU A 267 -8.60 35.35 -5.93
N THR A 268 -7.35 35.80 -5.83
CA THR A 268 -6.94 36.81 -4.85
C THR A 268 -7.01 38.23 -5.42
N THR A 269 -6.99 38.38 -6.75
CA THR A 269 -7.21 39.66 -7.41
C THR A 269 -8.66 40.11 -7.19
N VAL A 270 -8.83 41.15 -6.37
CA VAL A 270 -10.11 41.83 -6.21
C VAL A 270 -10.57 42.31 -7.58
N SER A 271 -11.71 41.80 -8.06
CA SER A 271 -12.42 42.28 -9.26
C SER A 271 -13.04 43.66 -9.00
N SER A 272 -12.27 44.65 -8.57
CA SER A 272 -12.72 46.03 -8.52
C SER A 272 -12.38 46.69 -9.85
N THR A 273 -13.40 46.87 -10.68
CA THR A 273 -13.36 47.69 -11.90
C THR A 273 -13.07 49.17 -11.64
N GLU A 274 -12.92 49.58 -10.38
CA GLU A 274 -12.51 50.94 -10.01
C GLU A 274 -11.43 50.92 -8.93
N ASN A 275 -10.18 50.72 -9.35
CA ASN A 275 -9.02 50.99 -8.50
C ASN A 275 -8.80 52.52 -8.42
N LYS A 276 -9.74 53.24 -7.82
CA LYS A 276 -9.62 54.68 -7.58
C LYS A 276 -9.17 54.90 -6.14
N SER A 277 -8.01 55.53 -5.98
CA SER A 277 -7.52 55.97 -4.67
C SER A 277 -7.97 57.40 -4.41
N GLU A 278 -8.46 57.67 -3.20
CA GLU A 278 -8.91 58.99 -2.78
C GLU A 278 -7.79 59.74 -2.05
N PHE A 279 -7.50 60.96 -2.50
CA PHE A 279 -6.44 61.80 -1.94
C PHE A 279 -7.01 63.16 -1.53
N LEU A 280 -6.51 63.70 -0.41
CA LEU A 280 -6.85 65.05 0.02
C LEU A 280 -6.22 66.10 -0.90
N LEU A 281 -7.01 67.11 -1.27
CA LEU A 281 -6.50 68.33 -1.87
C LEU A 281 -6.14 69.34 -0.77
N THR A 282 -5.22 70.24 -1.07
CA THR A 282 -4.78 71.26 -0.12
C THR A 282 -5.85 72.34 0.00
N ASP A 283 -6.47 72.47 1.16
CA ASP A 283 -7.46 73.51 1.42
C ASP A 283 -6.81 74.78 1.96
N TYR A 284 -6.97 75.88 1.23
CA TYR A 284 -6.49 77.19 1.66
C TYR A 284 -7.63 78.03 2.24
N PHE A 285 -7.33 78.85 3.26
CA PHE A 285 -8.32 79.73 3.90
C PHE A 285 -8.97 80.70 2.90
N GLU A 286 -8.22 81.13 1.90
CA GLU A 286 -8.69 82.05 0.86
C GLU A 286 -9.70 81.42 -0.10
N GLU A 287 -9.93 80.12 -0.05
CA GLU A 287 -10.95 79.43 -0.84
C GLU A 287 -12.33 79.49 -0.21
N ASP A 288 -12.44 79.79 1.08
CA ASP A 288 -13.74 79.80 1.77
C ASP A 288 -14.56 81.02 1.31
N PRO A 289 -15.74 80.84 0.70
CA PRO A 289 -16.58 81.96 0.28
C PRO A 289 -17.04 82.88 1.43
N LYS A 290 -16.91 82.45 2.70
CA LYS A 290 -17.23 83.23 3.90
C LYS A 290 -16.02 83.90 4.54
N ASN A 291 -14.85 83.87 3.90
CA ASN A 291 -13.66 84.46 4.48
C ASN A 291 -13.79 86.00 4.62
N ALA A 292 -13.11 86.56 5.62
CA ALA A 292 -13.16 88.01 5.92
C ALA A 292 -12.17 88.86 5.10
N MET A 293 -11.53 88.29 4.06
CA MET A 293 -10.53 89.01 3.28
C MET A 293 -11.16 89.86 2.17
N SER A 294 -10.51 90.98 1.82
CA SER A 294 -10.90 91.76 0.65
C SER A 294 -10.62 90.99 -0.63
N LYS A 295 -11.47 91.18 -1.66
CA LYS A 295 -11.33 90.51 -2.96
C LYS A 295 -9.95 90.68 -3.59
N GLU A 296 -9.34 91.86 -3.45
CA GLU A 296 -8.00 92.15 -3.96
C GLU A 296 -6.90 91.34 -3.25
N ARG A 297 -6.96 91.25 -1.91
CA ARG A 297 -6.02 90.45 -1.13
C ARG A 297 -6.19 88.95 -1.38
N GLN A 298 -7.44 88.50 -1.52
CA GLN A 298 -7.78 87.12 -1.84
C GLN A 298 -7.26 86.73 -3.24
N THR A 299 -7.50 87.56 -4.24
CA THR A 299 -7.02 87.39 -5.62
C THR A 299 -5.49 87.34 -5.68
N SER A 300 -4.80 88.26 -5.00
CA SER A 300 -3.34 88.30 -4.94
C SER A 300 -2.74 87.06 -4.25
N SER A 301 -3.34 86.63 -3.12
CA SER A 301 -2.91 85.43 -2.40
C SER A 301 -3.11 84.16 -3.22
N ILE A 302 -4.26 84.00 -3.89
CA ILE A 302 -4.52 82.85 -4.76
C ILE A 302 -3.57 82.83 -5.97
N LYS A 303 -3.30 83.99 -6.61
CA LYS A 303 -2.32 84.09 -7.71
C LYS A 303 -0.92 83.67 -7.30
N SER A 304 -0.47 84.04 -6.11
CA SER A 304 0.83 83.62 -5.56
C SER A 304 0.91 82.10 -5.37
N LYS A 305 -0.17 81.48 -4.85
CA LYS A 305 -0.24 80.01 -4.68
C LYS A 305 -0.32 79.26 -6.00
N LEU A 306 -1.06 79.79 -6.98
CA LEU A 306 -1.11 79.24 -8.34
C LEU A 306 0.26 79.32 -9.01
N LEU A 307 1.00 80.42 -8.84
CA LEU A 307 2.37 80.54 -9.34
C LEU A 307 3.31 79.49 -8.72
N ARG A 308 3.17 79.23 -7.41
CA ARG A 308 3.91 78.15 -6.74
C ARG A 308 3.57 76.78 -7.33
N LEU A 309 2.28 76.46 -7.43
CA LEU A 309 1.81 75.19 -8.01
C LEU A 309 2.30 75.02 -9.45
N GLN A 310 2.30 76.08 -10.25
CA GLN A 310 2.79 76.03 -11.63
C GLN A 310 4.30 75.73 -11.71
N LYS A 311 5.12 76.33 -10.84
CA LYS A 311 6.55 76.00 -10.74
C LYS A 311 6.77 74.54 -10.32
N ASP A 312 5.98 74.04 -9.38
CA ASP A 312 6.06 72.65 -8.92
C ASP A 312 5.64 71.67 -10.02
N ILE A 313 4.57 71.99 -10.77
CA ILE A 313 4.11 71.21 -11.94
C ILE A 313 5.21 71.14 -13.00
N GLU A 314 5.82 72.27 -13.36
CA GLU A 314 6.90 72.31 -14.34
C GLU A 314 8.12 71.50 -13.90
N LYS A 315 8.47 71.56 -12.61
CA LYS A 315 9.57 70.76 -12.05
C LYS A 315 9.27 69.27 -12.17
N VAL A 316 8.12 68.82 -11.67
CA VAL A 316 7.72 67.41 -11.71
C VAL A 316 7.59 66.92 -13.16
N SER A 317 7.10 67.75 -14.08
CA SER A 317 7.02 67.41 -15.51
C SER A 317 8.40 67.16 -16.12
N ARG A 318 9.40 68.01 -15.81
CA ARG A 318 10.79 67.79 -16.28
C ARG A 318 11.41 66.53 -15.68
N ASP A 319 11.17 66.28 -14.39
CA ASP A 319 11.65 65.08 -13.72
C ASP A 319 11.01 63.82 -14.36
N GLN A 320 9.72 63.88 -14.71
CA GLN A 320 9.00 62.81 -15.39
C GLN A 320 9.55 62.52 -16.80
N GLU A 321 9.84 63.55 -17.60
CA GLU A 321 10.48 63.39 -18.91
C GLU A 321 11.88 62.75 -18.82
N GLY A 322 12.62 63.08 -17.75
CA GLY A 322 13.92 62.47 -17.47
C GLY A 322 13.81 60.98 -17.19
N LEU A 323 12.89 60.59 -16.31
CA LEU A 323 12.63 59.19 -15.96
C LEU A 323 12.11 58.40 -17.17
N GLU A 324 11.27 59.01 -18.01
CA GLU A 324 10.76 58.36 -19.23
C GLU A 324 11.89 58.05 -20.22
N ARG A 325 12.84 58.97 -20.38
CA ARG A 325 14.04 58.74 -21.20
C ARG A 325 14.89 57.59 -20.65
N MET A 326 15.04 57.50 -19.33
CA MET A 326 15.76 56.38 -18.70
C MET A 326 15.07 55.04 -18.95
N LEU A 327 13.75 54.95 -18.79
CA LEU A 327 12.98 53.73 -19.06
C LEU A 327 13.07 53.30 -20.54
N ARG A 328 13.03 54.24 -21.48
CA ARG A 328 13.23 53.96 -22.91
C ARG A 328 14.64 53.43 -23.21
N ALA A 329 15.65 53.95 -22.52
CA ALA A 329 17.02 53.49 -22.67
C ALA A 329 17.20 52.04 -22.19
N TYR A 330 16.60 51.66 -21.05
CA TYR A 330 16.63 50.28 -20.56
C TYR A 330 16.02 49.30 -21.57
N SER A 331 14.89 49.65 -22.19
CA SER A 331 14.25 48.82 -23.23
C SER A 331 15.07 48.69 -24.51
N SER A 332 15.98 49.62 -24.79
CA SER A 332 16.74 49.67 -26.04
C SER A 332 18.12 49.01 -25.92
N HIS A 333 18.67 48.86 -24.71
CA HIS A 333 20.01 48.32 -24.46
C HIS A 333 20.00 47.34 -23.27
N SER A 334 19.79 46.06 -23.54
CA SER A 334 19.68 45.00 -22.52
C SER A 334 20.96 44.72 -21.72
N SER A 335 22.10 45.32 -22.09
CA SER A 335 23.41 45.09 -21.49
C SER A 335 23.71 46.00 -20.27
N PHE A 336 22.88 47.01 -20.03
CA PHE A 336 23.14 48.07 -19.04
C PHE A 336 22.14 48.14 -17.87
N SER A 337 21.12 47.28 -17.82
CA SER A 337 20.10 47.31 -16.76
C SER A 337 20.09 46.02 -15.94
N ASP A 338 20.25 46.14 -14.62
CA ASP A 338 19.75 45.10 -13.71
C ASP A 338 18.23 45.27 -13.53
N SER A 339 17.54 44.15 -13.23
CA SER A 339 16.08 44.18 -13.04
C SER A 339 15.65 45.11 -11.89
N GLU A 340 16.55 45.44 -10.98
CA GLU A 340 16.30 46.27 -9.81
C GLU A 340 16.26 47.77 -10.15
N SER A 341 17.20 48.26 -10.96
CA SER A 341 17.22 49.65 -11.43
C SER A 341 16.03 49.96 -12.35
N GLU A 342 15.62 49.01 -13.20
CA GLU A 342 14.43 49.12 -14.05
C GLU A 342 13.16 49.28 -13.18
N LYS A 343 13.01 48.42 -12.15
CA LYS A 343 11.88 48.48 -11.20
C LYS A 343 11.87 49.77 -10.38
N SER A 344 13.02 50.21 -9.89
CA SER A 344 13.16 51.44 -9.09
C SER A 344 12.79 52.68 -9.89
N THR A 345 13.29 52.79 -11.13
CA THR A 345 12.97 53.91 -12.03
C THR A 345 11.48 53.92 -12.39
N ALA A 346 10.87 52.76 -12.63
CA ALA A 346 9.43 52.64 -12.89
C ALA A 346 8.58 53.02 -11.66
N ALA A 347 9.06 52.79 -10.44
CA ALA A 347 8.39 53.23 -9.21
C ALA A 347 8.42 54.76 -9.07
N LEU A 348 9.58 55.39 -9.29
CA LEU A 348 9.73 56.85 -9.30
C LEU A 348 8.86 57.52 -10.37
N MET A 349 8.72 56.91 -11.55
CA MET A 349 7.87 57.41 -12.64
C MET A 349 6.38 57.44 -12.22
N ASP A 350 5.92 56.39 -11.53
CA ASP A 350 4.55 56.30 -11.03
C ASP A 350 4.28 57.32 -9.90
N GLU A 351 5.26 57.50 -8.99
CA GLU A 351 5.21 58.52 -7.93
C GLU A 351 5.11 59.94 -8.53
N ASN A 352 5.95 60.27 -9.51
CA ASN A 352 5.92 61.57 -10.17
C ASN A 352 4.63 61.80 -10.95
N SER A 353 4.08 60.77 -11.62
CA SER A 353 2.78 60.86 -12.28
C SER A 353 1.67 61.16 -11.28
N LEU A 354 1.62 60.47 -10.13
CA LEU A 354 0.63 60.75 -9.08
C LEU A 354 0.77 62.17 -8.54
N LYS A 355 2.01 62.59 -8.27
CA LYS A 355 2.31 63.94 -7.78
C LYS A 355 1.86 65.01 -8.78
N LEU A 356 2.06 64.78 -10.06
CA LEU A 356 1.62 65.68 -11.12
C LEU A 356 0.08 65.78 -11.16
N ASP A 357 -0.63 64.65 -11.12
CA ASP A 357 -2.10 64.61 -11.08
C ASP A 357 -2.66 65.39 -9.88
N LEU A 358 -2.05 65.23 -8.69
CA LEU A 358 -2.44 65.95 -7.47
C LEU A 358 -2.17 67.45 -7.56
N LEU A 359 -1.01 67.85 -8.09
CA LEU A 359 -0.67 69.27 -8.26
C LEU A 359 -1.60 69.94 -9.28
N GLN A 360 -1.92 69.26 -10.38
CA GLN A 360 -2.87 69.73 -11.39
C GLN A 360 -4.28 69.84 -10.82
N ALA A 361 -4.74 68.87 -10.02
CA ALA A 361 -6.05 68.95 -9.35
C ALA A 361 -6.13 70.12 -8.35
N ASN A 362 -5.06 70.37 -7.59
CA ASN A 362 -4.97 71.54 -6.72
C ASN A 362 -4.94 72.86 -7.50
N SER A 363 -4.20 72.91 -8.62
CA SER A 363 -4.12 74.07 -9.50
C SER A 363 -5.47 74.39 -10.13
N TYR A 364 -6.18 73.37 -10.61
CA TYR A 364 -7.54 73.50 -11.12
C TYR A 364 -8.49 74.04 -10.05
N LYS A 365 -8.50 73.43 -8.85
CA LYS A 365 -9.36 73.87 -7.73
C LYS A 365 -9.18 75.36 -7.43
N LEU A 366 -7.93 75.80 -7.26
CA LEU A 366 -7.63 77.22 -6.99
C LEU A 366 -7.94 78.13 -8.18
N SER A 367 -7.73 77.67 -9.41
CA SER A 367 -8.04 78.43 -10.62
C SER A 367 -9.55 78.63 -10.79
N SER A 368 -10.38 77.66 -10.40
CA SER A 368 -11.83 77.80 -10.39
C SER A 368 -12.30 78.83 -9.37
N VAL A 369 -11.72 78.84 -8.15
CA VAL A 369 -12.00 79.87 -7.14
C VAL A 369 -11.59 81.26 -7.65
N LEU A 370 -10.43 81.37 -8.30
CA LEU A 370 -9.97 82.63 -8.89
C LEU A 370 -10.91 83.12 -10.01
N ALA A 371 -11.36 82.21 -10.88
CA ALA A 371 -12.30 82.55 -11.96
C ALA A 371 -13.63 83.07 -11.40
N GLU A 372 -14.14 82.48 -10.32
CA GLU A 372 -15.34 82.97 -9.63
C GLU A 372 -15.15 84.38 -9.04
N LEU A 373 -13.99 84.65 -8.42
CA LEU A 373 -13.67 85.97 -7.88
C LEU A 373 -13.53 87.05 -8.96
N GLU A 374 -12.97 86.69 -10.12
CA GLU A 374 -12.75 87.57 -11.27
C GLU A 374 -13.94 87.61 -12.25
N GLN A 375 -15.03 86.88 -11.97
CA GLN A 375 -16.22 86.72 -12.85
C GLN A 375 -15.86 86.23 -14.27
N ARG A 376 -14.94 85.27 -14.34
CA ARG A 376 -14.50 84.61 -15.58
C ARG A 376 -15.12 83.22 -15.71
N PRO A 377 -15.21 82.66 -16.93
CA PRO A 377 -15.61 81.27 -17.11
C PRO A 377 -14.64 80.33 -16.37
N GLN A 378 -15.18 79.28 -15.75
CA GLN A 378 -14.36 78.30 -15.04
C GLN A 378 -13.38 77.61 -16.01
N PRO A 379 -12.15 77.31 -15.57
CA PRO A 379 -11.22 76.54 -16.37
C PRO A 379 -11.80 75.15 -16.67
N ASN A 380 -11.38 74.52 -17.77
CA ASN A 380 -11.72 73.13 -18.06
C ASN A 380 -10.52 72.24 -17.71
N HIS A 381 -10.73 71.18 -16.95
CA HIS A 381 -9.68 70.21 -16.64
C HIS A 381 -10.27 68.80 -16.49
N PRO A 382 -9.58 67.74 -16.97
CA PRO A 382 -10.07 66.36 -16.88
C PRO A 382 -10.42 65.89 -15.45
N CYS A 383 -9.77 66.43 -14.42
CA CYS A 383 -10.02 66.06 -13.03
C CYS A 383 -11.28 66.70 -12.41
N SER A 384 -11.97 67.61 -13.12
CA SER A 384 -13.13 68.36 -12.58
C SER A 384 -14.23 67.43 -12.06
N ASN A 385 -14.49 66.34 -12.77
CA ASN A 385 -15.50 65.34 -12.44
C ASN A 385 -15.04 64.33 -11.37
N SER A 386 -13.81 64.46 -10.86
CA SER A 386 -13.20 63.55 -9.90
C SER A 386 -12.87 64.21 -8.56
N ILE A 387 -13.21 65.49 -8.40
CA ILE A 387 -13.03 66.24 -7.14
C ILE A 387 -14.35 66.24 -6.37
N PHE A 388 -14.28 65.84 -5.10
CA PHE A 388 -15.41 65.78 -4.18
C PHE A 388 -15.19 66.80 -3.06
N LYS A 389 -16.27 67.41 -2.59
CA LYS A 389 -16.25 68.33 -1.46
C LYS A 389 -17.20 67.86 -0.37
N TRP A 390 -16.77 67.92 0.87
CA TRP A 390 -17.64 67.71 2.03
C TRP A 390 -17.38 68.76 3.10
N LYS A 391 -18.30 68.87 4.05
CA LYS A 391 -18.16 69.80 5.19
C LYS A 391 -18.00 69.01 6.47
N GLU A 392 -17.03 69.39 7.26
CA GLU A 392 -16.84 68.89 8.60
C GLU A 392 -16.79 70.09 9.55
N LYS A 393 -17.80 70.18 10.43
CA LYS A 393 -18.05 71.39 11.26
C LYS A 393 -18.19 72.65 10.38
N GLN A 394 -17.35 73.67 10.59
CA GLN A 394 -17.33 74.93 9.83
C GLN A 394 -16.29 74.92 8.69
N GLN A 395 -15.59 73.81 8.44
CA GLN A 395 -14.56 73.71 7.41
C GLN A 395 -15.06 72.90 6.21
N THR A 396 -14.68 73.34 5.00
CA THR A 396 -14.97 72.64 3.75
C THR A 396 -13.70 71.94 3.29
N HIS A 397 -13.80 70.64 3.05
CA HIS A 397 -12.69 69.81 2.59
C HIS A 397 -12.89 69.38 1.15
N SER A 398 -11.79 69.19 0.43
CA SER A 398 -11.79 68.69 -0.94
C SER A 398 -10.91 67.45 -1.07
N SER A 399 -11.38 66.44 -1.79
CA SER A 399 -10.61 65.26 -2.17
C SER A 399 -10.69 65.04 -3.68
N VAL A 400 -9.75 64.28 -4.22
CA VAL A 400 -9.75 63.83 -5.61
C VAL A 400 -9.63 62.32 -5.66
N ARG A 401 -10.43 61.67 -6.52
CA ARG A 401 -10.30 60.24 -6.81
C ARG A 401 -9.49 60.03 -8.07
N ILE A 402 -8.31 59.41 -7.92
CA ILE A 402 -7.38 59.16 -9.03
C ILE A 402 -7.30 57.65 -9.27
N SER A 403 -7.41 57.25 -10.53
CA SER A 403 -7.24 55.83 -10.92
C SER A 403 -5.78 55.41 -10.74
N ARG A 404 -5.56 54.29 -10.03
CA ARG A 404 -4.24 53.74 -9.72
C ARG A 404 -4.19 52.24 -10.07
N PRO A 405 -3.12 51.75 -10.71
CA PRO A 405 -2.95 50.31 -10.90
C PRO A 405 -2.73 49.62 -9.54
N VAL A 406 -3.43 48.51 -9.28
CA VAL A 406 -3.17 47.68 -8.08
C VAL A 406 -1.86 46.94 -8.28
N LEU A 407 -1.05 46.87 -7.21
CA LEU A 407 0.28 46.27 -7.15
C LEU A 407 0.36 44.81 -7.68
N THR A 408 -0.76 44.11 -7.80
CA THR A 408 -0.83 42.73 -8.31
C THR A 408 -0.41 42.60 -9.78
N LYS A 409 -0.75 43.58 -10.65
CA LYS A 409 -0.28 43.58 -12.05
C LYS A 409 1.24 43.76 -12.20
N ARG A 410 1.91 44.33 -11.19
CA ARG A 410 3.39 44.43 -11.14
C ARG A 410 4.05 43.08 -10.83
N LEU A 411 3.36 42.17 -10.13
CA LEU A 411 3.83 40.82 -9.81
C LEU A 411 3.63 39.84 -10.98
N GLU A 412 2.54 39.99 -11.76
CA GLU A 412 2.31 39.19 -12.99
C GLU A 412 3.51 39.26 -13.96
N ASN A 413 4.09 40.44 -14.15
CA ASN A 413 5.27 40.62 -15.01
C ASN A 413 6.55 39.99 -14.44
N ILE A 414 6.63 39.79 -13.11
CA ILE A 414 7.77 39.13 -12.46
C ILE A 414 7.68 37.62 -12.61
N VAL A 415 6.47 37.05 -12.44
CA VAL A 415 6.21 35.61 -12.65
C VAL A 415 6.47 35.25 -14.11
N ASN A 416 5.90 36.00 -15.07
CA ASN A 416 6.07 35.74 -16.51
C ASN A 416 7.54 35.85 -17.00
N ARG A 417 8.38 36.71 -16.39
CA ARG A 417 9.83 36.77 -16.71
C ARG A 417 10.61 35.61 -16.07
N ALA A 418 10.25 35.17 -14.87
CA ALA A 418 10.91 34.03 -14.22
C ALA A 418 10.63 32.69 -14.93
N SER A 419 9.44 32.53 -15.53
CA SER A 419 9.08 31.36 -16.34
C SER A 419 9.93 31.22 -17.62
N SER A 420 10.61 32.29 -18.05
CA SER A 420 11.47 32.28 -19.24
C SER A 420 12.89 31.75 -18.96
N ASP A 421 13.32 31.70 -17.69
CA ASP A 421 14.67 31.28 -17.27
C ASP A 421 14.67 30.01 -16.38
N GLY A 422 13.52 29.34 -16.25
CA GLY A 422 13.38 28.08 -15.52
C GLY A 422 13.95 26.88 -16.27
N GLN A 423 15.02 26.30 -15.73
CA GLN A 423 15.64 25.02 -16.10
C GLN A 423 14.67 23.97 -16.69
N ARG A 424 15.01 23.47 -17.88
CA ARG A 424 14.47 22.21 -18.42
C ARG A 424 14.75 21.07 -17.45
N ILE A 425 13.74 20.67 -16.69
CA ILE A 425 13.66 19.34 -16.08
C ILE A 425 13.05 18.41 -17.14
N PRO A 426 13.72 17.30 -17.52
CA PRO A 426 13.19 16.42 -18.55
C PRO A 426 12.01 15.60 -17.99
N SER A 427 10.82 15.81 -18.56
CA SER A 427 9.64 14.96 -18.32
C SER A 427 9.74 13.67 -19.15
N PRO A 428 9.28 12.51 -18.65
CA PRO A 428 9.28 11.26 -19.41
C PRO A 428 8.03 11.20 -20.30
N SER A 429 8.23 11.14 -21.61
CA SER A 429 7.16 10.86 -22.58
C SER A 429 7.11 9.37 -22.92
N SER A 430 5.96 8.74 -22.71
CA SER A 430 5.50 7.53 -23.41
C SER A 430 4.89 7.99 -24.76
N THR A 431 5.13 7.38 -25.93
CA THR A 431 4.91 5.99 -26.33
C THR A 431 5.57 5.72 -27.69
N ALA A 432 5.86 4.43 -27.98
CA ALA A 432 6.13 3.79 -29.27
C ALA A 432 7.59 3.71 -29.78
N SER A 433 8.16 2.51 -29.57
CA SER A 433 9.00 1.71 -30.47
C SER A 433 10.27 2.31 -31.10
N GLY A 434 11.42 1.78 -30.66
CA GLY A 434 12.58 1.55 -31.53
C GLY A 434 13.86 2.31 -31.18
N VAL A 435 14.84 1.57 -30.66
CA VAL A 435 16.31 1.82 -30.69
C VAL A 435 16.91 2.84 -29.69
N THR A 436 17.33 2.28 -28.54
CA THR A 436 18.58 2.48 -27.77
C THR A 436 19.47 3.71 -27.98
N GLN A 437 19.65 4.51 -26.91
CA GLN A 437 20.87 5.29 -26.66
C GLN A 437 21.81 4.53 -25.70
N LEU A 438 23.07 4.46 -26.11
CA LEU A 438 24.19 3.71 -25.54
C LEU A 438 24.83 4.51 -24.39
N GLY A 439 24.60 4.10 -23.14
CA GLY A 439 25.34 4.60 -21.98
C GLY A 439 26.28 3.51 -21.48
N ASN A 440 27.53 3.51 -21.95
CA ASN A 440 28.56 2.53 -21.56
C ASN A 440 29.03 2.78 -20.12
N GLY A 441 28.28 2.29 -19.12
CA GLY A 441 28.73 2.25 -17.72
C GLY A 441 29.51 0.96 -17.43
N LEU A 442 30.40 0.99 -16.45
CA LEU A 442 31.04 -0.22 -15.90
C LEU A 442 30.51 -0.44 -14.47
N CYS A 443 30.29 -1.70 -14.09
CA CYS A 443 30.05 -2.07 -12.70
C CYS A 443 30.91 -3.25 -12.27
N LYS A 444 31.10 -3.40 -10.96
CA LYS A 444 31.83 -4.49 -10.32
C LYS A 444 30.86 -5.41 -9.58
N ALA A 445 30.95 -6.71 -9.79
CA ALA A 445 30.16 -7.69 -9.05
C ALA A 445 30.61 -7.76 -7.57
N LEU A 446 29.67 -7.54 -6.65
CA LEU A 446 29.87 -7.65 -5.20
C LEU A 446 29.65 -9.10 -4.70
N TYR A 447 28.83 -9.86 -5.42
CA TYR A 447 28.46 -11.24 -5.11
C TYR A 447 28.43 -12.08 -6.39
N SER A 448 28.65 -13.37 -6.26
CA SER A 448 28.50 -14.30 -7.38
C SER A 448 27.01 -14.55 -7.68
N PHE A 449 26.66 -14.69 -8.96
CA PHE A 449 25.32 -14.98 -9.44
C PHE A 449 25.40 -16.06 -10.52
N GLN A 450 24.55 -17.07 -10.42
CA GLN A 450 24.48 -18.17 -11.39
C GLN A 450 23.21 -18.04 -12.22
N ALA A 451 23.38 -17.93 -13.53
CA ALA A 451 22.30 -17.84 -14.49
C ALA A 451 21.43 -19.11 -14.46
N ARG A 452 20.11 -18.93 -14.42
CA ARG A 452 19.10 -19.99 -14.47
C ARG A 452 18.35 -20.01 -15.80
N GLN A 453 18.40 -18.92 -16.55
CA GLN A 453 17.80 -18.78 -17.87
C GLN A 453 18.88 -18.42 -18.91
N ASP A 454 18.64 -18.76 -20.17
CA ASP A 454 19.63 -18.58 -21.25
C ASP A 454 19.91 -17.10 -21.58
N ASP A 455 19.03 -16.19 -21.14
CA ASP A 455 19.17 -14.75 -21.28
C ASP A 455 19.82 -14.07 -20.06
N GLU A 456 20.20 -14.83 -19.04
CA GLU A 456 20.90 -14.36 -17.83
C GLU A 456 22.44 -14.49 -17.96
N LEU A 457 23.17 -13.66 -17.20
CA LEU A 457 24.64 -13.60 -17.22
C LEU A 457 25.21 -14.08 -15.88
N ASP A 458 26.07 -15.11 -15.93
CA ASP A 458 26.83 -15.54 -14.76
C ASP A 458 27.80 -14.44 -14.29
N LEU A 459 27.88 -14.23 -12.97
CA LEU A 459 28.81 -13.30 -12.33
C LEU A 459 29.62 -14.02 -11.25
N GLU A 460 30.92 -13.73 -11.16
CA GLU A 460 31.72 -14.02 -9.98
C GLU A 460 32.03 -12.73 -9.21
N LYS A 461 32.11 -12.83 -7.88
CA LYS A 461 32.50 -11.69 -7.04
C LYS A 461 33.84 -11.11 -7.53
N GLY A 462 33.82 -9.83 -7.91
CA GLY A 462 34.97 -9.08 -8.41
C GLY A 462 34.98 -8.84 -9.92
N ASP A 463 34.12 -9.52 -10.69
CA ASP A 463 34.03 -9.33 -12.14
C ASP A 463 33.63 -7.89 -12.51
N ILE A 464 34.18 -7.39 -13.62
CA ILE A 464 33.87 -6.07 -14.19
C ILE A 464 32.96 -6.26 -15.40
N VAL A 465 31.73 -5.75 -15.31
CA VAL A 465 30.67 -5.93 -16.30
C VAL A 465 30.41 -4.61 -17.01
N THR A 466 30.33 -4.65 -18.34
CA THR A 466 29.90 -3.50 -19.13
C THR A 466 28.38 -3.44 -19.15
N ILE A 467 27.80 -2.35 -18.65
CA ILE A 467 26.36 -2.12 -18.63
C ILE A 467 25.94 -1.56 -19.98
N TYR A 468 24.95 -2.21 -20.61
CA TYR A 468 24.30 -1.72 -21.81
C TYR A 468 22.91 -1.15 -21.54
N LYS A 469 22.19 -1.70 -20.55
CA LYS A 469 20.84 -1.24 -20.20
C LYS A 469 20.55 -1.50 -18.73
N LYS A 470 20.00 -0.50 -18.03
CA LYS A 470 19.43 -0.65 -16.69
C LYS A 470 17.91 -0.76 -16.84
N LYS A 471 17.29 -1.88 -16.42
CA LYS A 471 15.82 -1.96 -16.32
C LYS A 471 15.42 -1.52 -14.90
N ASP A 472 14.28 -0.84 -14.79
CA ASP A 472 13.75 -0.32 -13.52
C ASP A 472 13.31 -1.42 -12.54
N GLU A 473 13.19 -2.67 -13.02
CA GLU A 473 12.79 -3.86 -12.25
C GLU A 473 13.94 -4.53 -11.46
N GLY A 474 15.08 -3.85 -11.29
CA GLY A 474 16.22 -4.37 -10.52
C GLY A 474 17.12 -5.37 -11.26
N TRP A 475 16.94 -5.51 -12.58
CA TRP A 475 17.80 -6.31 -13.47
C TRP A 475 18.49 -5.44 -14.50
N TRP A 476 19.80 -5.58 -14.64
CA TRP A 476 20.59 -4.89 -15.65
C TRP A 476 20.96 -5.85 -16.78
N PHE A 477 21.25 -5.30 -17.94
CA PHE A 477 21.75 -6.03 -19.09
C PHE A 477 23.13 -5.53 -19.43
N GLY A 478 24.06 -6.44 -19.63
CA GLY A 478 25.45 -6.11 -19.90
C GLY A 478 26.22 -7.26 -20.49
N SER A 479 27.53 -7.09 -20.59
CA SER A 479 28.45 -8.13 -21.04
C SER A 479 29.61 -8.35 -20.10
N LEU A 480 29.99 -9.61 -19.96
CA LEU A 480 31.18 -10.06 -19.29
C LEU A 480 31.87 -11.12 -20.16
N LYS A 481 33.17 -10.96 -20.43
CA LYS A 481 33.98 -11.93 -21.20
C LYS A 481 33.35 -12.34 -22.54
N GLY A 482 32.69 -11.41 -23.23
CA GLY A 482 32.05 -11.62 -24.53
C GLY A 482 30.65 -12.25 -24.50
N LYS A 483 30.15 -12.70 -23.34
CA LYS A 483 28.77 -13.15 -23.15
C LYS A 483 27.88 -11.98 -22.72
N LYS A 484 26.65 -11.93 -23.24
CA LYS A 484 25.64 -10.90 -22.92
C LYS A 484 24.46 -11.55 -22.21
N GLY A 485 23.94 -10.88 -21.19
CA GLY A 485 22.80 -11.39 -20.46
C GLY A 485 22.34 -10.44 -19.35
N HIS A 486 21.27 -10.83 -18.70
CA HIS A 486 20.65 -10.15 -17.58
C HIS A 486 21.28 -10.56 -16.24
N PHE A 487 21.51 -9.60 -15.36
CA PHE A 487 22.00 -9.85 -14.01
C PHE A 487 21.37 -8.90 -12.98
N PRO A 488 21.30 -9.27 -11.69
CA PRO A 488 20.64 -8.45 -10.68
C PRO A 488 21.45 -7.18 -10.37
N ALA A 489 20.79 -6.02 -10.38
CA ALA A 489 21.40 -4.74 -10.03
C ALA A 489 21.92 -4.72 -8.59
N ALA A 490 21.24 -5.40 -7.67
CA ALA A 490 21.63 -5.48 -6.26
C ALA A 490 22.95 -6.25 -6.02
N TYR A 491 23.46 -6.96 -7.04
CA TYR A 491 24.67 -7.79 -6.94
C TYR A 491 25.91 -7.06 -7.46
N VAL A 492 25.78 -5.82 -7.92
CA VAL A 492 26.85 -5.05 -8.54
C VAL A 492 26.91 -3.63 -7.99
N GLU A 493 28.09 -3.01 -8.08
CA GLU A 493 28.33 -1.61 -7.73
C GLU A 493 28.82 -0.85 -8.97
N GLU A 494 28.22 0.30 -9.28
CA GLU A 494 28.63 1.12 -10.43
C GLU A 494 29.98 1.80 -10.18
N LEU A 495 30.84 1.78 -11.19
CA LEU A 495 32.11 2.48 -11.15
C LEU A 495 31.95 3.90 -11.71
N PRO A 496 32.49 4.94 -11.05
CA PRO A 496 32.42 6.31 -11.54
C PRO A 496 33.12 6.43 -12.90
N SER A 497 32.45 7.07 -13.87
CA SER A 497 32.99 7.30 -15.21
C SER A 497 34.07 8.39 -15.16
N ASN A 498 35.30 8.02 -14.79
CA ASN A 498 36.46 8.89 -14.84
C ASN A 498 37.63 8.15 -15.50
N ALA A 499 37.85 8.37 -16.80
CA ALA A 499 39.15 8.32 -17.45
C ALA A 499 39.01 8.76 -18.92
N GLY A 500 39.20 10.04 -19.18
CA GLY A 500 39.74 10.46 -20.47
C GLY A 500 41.20 10.02 -20.57
N ASN A 501 41.56 9.46 -21.71
CA ASN A 501 42.91 9.32 -22.28
C ASN A 501 44.06 8.97 -21.32
N THR A 502 44.56 7.74 -21.44
CA THR A 502 46.00 7.52 -21.67
C THR A 502 46.18 6.18 -22.36
N ALA A 503 46.42 6.22 -23.65
CA ALA A 503 47.03 5.13 -24.40
C ALA A 503 48.44 5.55 -24.80
N SER A 504 49.38 4.60 -24.66
CA SER A 504 50.67 4.52 -25.35
C SER A 504 51.82 5.40 -24.82
N GLN A 505 52.84 4.78 -24.22
CA GLN A 505 54.15 4.49 -24.86
C GLN A 505 55.24 4.16 -23.82
N ALA A 506 56.09 3.21 -24.23
CA ALA A 506 57.41 2.80 -23.69
C ALA A 506 57.42 1.94 -22.41
#